data_AF-A0A195D6V5-F1
#
_entry.id   AF-A0A195D6V5-F1
#
_cell.length_a   1.000
_cell.length_b   1.000
_cell.length_c   1.000
_cell.angle_alpha   90.00
_cell.angle_beta   90.00
_cell.angle_gamma   90.00
#
_symmetry.space_group_name_H-M   'P 1'
#
loop_
_entity.id
_entity.type
_entity.pdbx_description
1 polymer ?
#
loop_
_entity_poly.entity_id
_entity_poly.type
_entity_poly.pdbx_seq_one_letter_code
_entity_poly.pdbx_strand_id
1 'polypeptide(L)'
;PIYVQKEADDLWCEGVNLRTGRQGIFPSAYAVDMDYSDFDPTAPKVKRERYLLGYLGSVETLAHKGTGVVCQAVRRILRNSLQDPPVSQSCILEVSDQGLRMVDRSKPRGPCHDYFYSLKNVSFCAFHPRDHRYLGFITKHPTLQRFACHVFIGQESTRPVAEAVGRAFHRFYTKFIETAFPIEDIYIE
;
A
#
# COMPACT_ATOMS: atom_id res chain seq x y z
N PRO A 1 6.49 23.84 1.26
CA PRO A 1 5.79 23.33 2.46
C PRO A 1 4.88 24.40 3.07
N ILE A 2 3.72 23.96 3.54
CA ILE A 2 2.67 24.80 4.11
C ILE A 2 2.32 24.17 5.47
N TYR A 3 2.24 24.96 6.53
CA TYR A 3 1.72 24.50 7.81
C TYR A 3 0.23 24.77 7.84
N VAL A 4 -0.58 23.71 7.83
CA VAL A 4 -2.03 23.81 7.94
C VAL A 4 -2.38 24.06 9.41
N GLN A 5 -3.05 25.18 9.67
CA GLN A 5 -3.50 25.56 11.02
C GLN A 5 -4.93 25.12 11.27
N LYS A 6 -5.77 25.17 10.23
CA LYS A 6 -7.19 24.82 10.31
C LYS A 6 -7.65 24.26 8.97
N GLU A 7 -8.39 23.17 9.04
CA GLU A 7 -9.13 22.62 7.89
C GLU A 7 -10.63 22.84 8.14
N ALA A 8 -11.31 23.45 7.18
CA ALA A 8 -12.74 23.73 7.23
C ALA A 8 -13.56 22.64 6.52
N ASP A 9 -14.83 22.54 6.88
CA ASP A 9 -15.74 21.51 6.35
C ASP A 9 -16.02 21.62 4.84
N ASP A 10 -15.69 22.76 4.24
CA ASP A 10 -15.82 23.07 2.81
C ASP A 10 -14.54 22.75 2.00
N LEU A 11 -13.60 22.01 2.59
CA LEU A 11 -12.32 21.58 1.99
C LEU A 11 -11.35 22.73 1.70
N TRP A 12 -11.51 23.85 2.39
CA TRP A 12 -10.50 24.91 2.45
C TRP A 12 -9.64 24.78 3.71
N CYS A 13 -8.33 24.97 3.52
CA CYS A 13 -7.36 25.03 4.61
C CYS A 13 -6.90 26.46 4.79
N GLU A 14 -6.74 26.87 6.04
CA GLU A 14 -5.97 28.04 6.43
C GLU A 14 -4.57 27.58 6.89
N GLY A 15 -3.54 28.27 6.43
CA GLY A 15 -2.18 27.91 6.80
C GLY A 15 -1.13 28.92 6.39
N VAL A 16 0.10 28.63 6.78
CA VAL A 16 1.26 29.50 6.56
C VAL A 16 2.22 28.84 5.58
N ASN A 17 2.57 29.56 4.52
CA ASN A 17 3.63 29.14 3.61
C ASN A 17 4.97 29.27 4.34
N LEU A 18 5.55 28.14 4.75
CA LEU A 18 6.78 28.11 5.54
C LEU A 18 8.01 28.64 4.79
N ARG A 19 7.94 28.78 3.46
CA ARG A 19 9.02 29.36 2.65
C ARG A 19 8.95 30.88 2.59
N THR A 20 7.75 31.46 2.65
CA THR A 20 7.56 32.91 2.48
C THR A 20 7.04 33.61 3.74
N GLY A 21 6.66 32.84 4.77
CA GLY A 21 6.02 33.34 5.99
C GLY A 21 4.59 33.86 5.78
N ARG A 22 4.04 33.80 4.56
CA ARG A 22 2.73 34.36 4.26
C ARG A 22 1.61 33.40 4.67
N GLN A 23 0.62 33.93 5.37
CA GLN A 23 -0.61 33.23 5.71
C GLN A 23 -1.64 33.37 4.59
N GLY A 24 -2.48 32.36 4.40
CA GLY A 24 -3.56 32.40 3.43
C GLY A 24 -4.45 31.17 3.47
N ILE A 25 -5.46 31.18 2.59
CA ILE A 25 -6.38 30.07 2.38
C ILE A 25 -6.05 29.33 1.08
N PHE A 26 -6.11 28.01 1.10
CA PHE A 26 -5.84 27.16 -0.04
C PHE A 26 -6.72 25.90 0.00
N PRO A 27 -7.10 25.32 -1.15
CA PRO A 27 -7.82 24.04 -1.16
C PRO A 27 -7.03 22.94 -0.46
N SER A 28 -7.70 22.12 0.37
CA SER A 28 -7.06 20.99 1.07
C SER A 28 -6.46 19.96 0.11
N ALA A 29 -6.95 19.89 -1.13
CA ALA A 29 -6.37 19.07 -2.20
C ALA A 29 -4.91 19.42 -2.56
N TYR A 30 -4.44 20.61 -2.20
CA TYR A 30 -3.04 21.03 -2.36
C TYR A 30 -2.19 20.82 -1.10
N ALA A 31 -2.81 20.39 -0.01
CA ALA A 31 -2.13 19.97 1.20
C ALA A 31 -1.93 18.45 1.17
N VAL A 32 -0.70 18.02 1.42
CA VAL A 32 -0.39 16.61 1.67
C VAL A 32 0.34 16.52 2.99
N ASP A 33 -0.10 15.61 3.86
CA ASP A 33 0.59 15.37 5.14
C ASP A 33 2.04 14.97 4.87
N MET A 34 2.95 15.82 5.33
CA MET A 34 4.38 15.57 5.39
C MET A 34 4.73 15.24 6.84
N ASP A 35 5.46 14.14 7.06
CA ASP A 35 5.94 13.82 8.40
C ASP A 35 7.14 14.74 8.72
N TYR A 36 7.36 15.06 9.99
CA TYR A 36 8.48 15.90 10.43
C TYR A 36 9.86 15.36 9.98
N SER A 37 9.95 14.04 9.77
CA SER A 37 11.13 13.35 9.23
C SER A 37 11.46 13.71 7.78
N ASP A 38 10.52 14.27 7.00
CA ASP A 38 10.77 14.71 5.63
C ASP A 38 11.63 16.00 5.55
N PHE A 39 11.82 16.69 6.69
CA PHE A 39 12.66 17.89 6.81
C PHE A 39 14.10 17.61 7.24
N ASP A 40 14.41 16.42 7.75
CA ASP A 40 15.77 16.06 8.12
C ASP A 40 16.53 15.59 6.87
N PRO A 41 17.51 16.37 6.35
CA PRO A 41 18.28 16.01 5.17
C PRO A 41 19.20 14.80 5.41
N THR A 42 19.41 14.41 6.67
CA THR A 42 20.23 13.26 7.08
C THR A 42 19.41 11.99 7.32
N ALA A 43 18.09 12.13 7.53
CA ALA A 43 17.20 10.99 7.61
C ALA A 43 17.13 10.27 6.25
N PRO A 44 17.26 8.93 6.21
CA PRO A 44 17.00 8.18 4.99
C PRO A 44 15.56 8.48 4.58
N LYS A 45 15.37 9.19 3.46
CA LYS A 45 14.06 9.41 2.85
C LYS A 45 13.49 8.06 2.46
N VAL A 46 12.77 7.42 3.36
CA VAL A 46 11.93 6.27 3.03
C VAL A 46 10.82 6.84 2.17
N LYS A 47 11.07 6.89 0.86
CA LYS A 47 10.12 7.35 -0.14
C LYS A 47 8.84 6.58 0.09
N ARG A 48 7.81 7.22 0.64
CA ARG A 48 6.50 6.59 0.87
C ARG A 48 5.92 6.21 -0.50
N GLU A 49 6.02 4.93 -0.84
CA GLU A 49 5.54 4.40 -2.11
C GLU A 49 4.02 4.19 -2.00
N ARG A 50 3.27 5.26 -2.29
CA ARG A 50 1.80 5.32 -2.24
C ARG A 50 1.22 5.20 -3.65
N TYR A 51 0.26 4.30 -3.82
CA TYR A 51 -0.40 4.03 -5.10
C TYR A 51 -1.91 4.17 -4.98
N LEU A 52 -2.52 4.99 -5.84
CA LEU A 52 -3.98 5.09 -5.95
C LEU A 52 -4.49 3.93 -6.81
N LEU A 53 -5.33 3.07 -6.23
CA LEU A 53 -5.84 1.86 -6.86
C LEU A 53 -7.34 1.70 -6.58
N GLY A 54 -8.03 0.98 -7.46
CA GLY A 54 -9.37 0.47 -7.19
C GLY A 54 -9.29 -0.90 -6.51
N TYR A 55 -9.76 -1.01 -5.27
CA TYR A 55 -9.87 -2.30 -4.60
C TYR A 55 -11.12 -3.03 -5.09
N LEU A 56 -10.95 -4.26 -5.57
CA LEU A 56 -12.03 -5.08 -6.14
C LEU A 56 -12.57 -6.12 -5.15
N GLY A 57 -11.78 -6.47 -4.12
CA GLY A 57 -12.20 -7.41 -3.10
C GLY A 57 -11.11 -8.41 -2.71
N SER A 58 -11.48 -9.30 -1.78
CA SER A 58 -10.63 -10.38 -1.29
C SER A 58 -11.29 -11.72 -1.55
N VAL A 59 -10.47 -12.72 -1.89
CA VAL A 59 -10.93 -14.09 -2.16
C VAL A 59 -10.06 -15.06 -1.38
N GLU A 60 -10.69 -16.02 -0.70
CA GLU A 60 -9.97 -17.13 -0.08
C GLU A 60 -9.33 -18.03 -1.15
N THR A 61 -8.05 -18.36 -0.95
CA THR A 61 -7.25 -19.18 -1.88
C THR A 61 -6.68 -20.41 -1.19
N LEU A 62 -6.44 -21.46 -1.97
CA LEU A 62 -5.87 -22.73 -1.48
C LEU A 62 -4.34 -22.71 -1.45
N ALA A 63 -3.72 -21.79 -2.19
CA ALA A 63 -2.28 -21.63 -2.27
C ALA A 63 -1.86 -20.22 -1.83
N HIS A 64 -0.65 -20.13 -1.28
CA HIS A 64 -0.11 -18.92 -0.69
C HIS A 64 0.83 -18.14 -1.62
N LYS A 65 1.17 -18.68 -2.80
CA LYS A 65 2.06 -18.06 -3.79
C LYS A 65 1.69 -18.45 -5.22
N GLY A 66 2.12 -17.63 -6.18
CA GLY A 66 2.07 -17.94 -7.61
C GLY A 66 1.05 -17.11 -8.39
N THR A 67 1.45 -16.70 -9.60
CA THR A 67 0.62 -15.86 -10.48
C THR A 67 -0.71 -16.51 -10.84
N GLY A 68 -0.76 -17.84 -10.95
CA GLY A 68 -2.01 -18.58 -11.19
C GLY A 68 -3.08 -18.34 -10.13
N VAL A 69 -2.67 -18.16 -8.87
CA VAL A 69 -3.58 -17.85 -7.74
C VAL A 69 -4.18 -16.46 -7.91
N VAL A 70 -3.37 -15.47 -8.27
CA VAL A 70 -3.82 -14.10 -8.56
C VAL A 70 -4.80 -14.10 -9.74
N CYS A 71 -4.46 -14.80 -10.83
CA CYS A 71 -5.35 -14.94 -11.99
C CYS A 71 -6.70 -15.56 -11.63
N GLN A 72 -6.71 -16.59 -10.78
CA GLN A 72 -7.93 -17.23 -10.32
C GLN A 72 -8.77 -16.28 -9.45
N ALA A 73 -8.13 -15.53 -8.55
CA ALA A 73 -8.80 -14.55 -7.68
C ALA A 73 -9.46 -13.43 -8.50
N VAL A 74 -8.72 -12.82 -9.44
CA VAL A 74 -9.25 -11.82 -10.39
C VAL A 74 -10.48 -12.37 -11.12
N ARG A 75 -10.35 -13.56 -11.74
CA ARG A 75 -11.46 -14.19 -12.47
C ARG A 75 -12.69 -14.43 -11.57
N ARG A 76 -12.48 -14.84 -10.32
CA ARG A 76 -13.57 -15.11 -9.37
C ARG A 76 -14.33 -13.84 -8.98
N ILE A 77 -13.63 -12.73 -8.76
CA ILE A 77 -14.26 -11.43 -8.45
C ILE A 77 -15.05 -10.92 -9.65
N LEU A 78 -14.44 -10.96 -10.85
CA LEU A 78 -15.11 -10.48 -12.07
C LEU A 78 -16.36 -11.31 -12.42
N ARG A 79 -16.33 -12.64 -12.21
CA ARG A 79 -17.51 -13.51 -12.40
C ARG A 79 -18.65 -13.20 -11.43
N ASN A 80 -18.34 -12.79 -10.21
CA ASN A 80 -19.36 -12.41 -9.24
C ASN A 80 -19.98 -11.04 -9.55
N SER A 81 -19.40 -10.28 -10.49
CA SER A 81 -19.83 -8.94 -10.89
C SER A 81 -20.59 -8.95 -12.22
N LEU A 82 -21.24 -10.05 -12.58
CA LEU A 82 -21.95 -10.19 -13.88
C LEU A 82 -23.25 -9.38 -13.98
N GLN A 83 -23.73 -8.78 -12.89
CA GLN A 83 -24.94 -7.93 -12.88
C GLN A 83 -24.64 -6.43 -12.91
N ASP A 84 -23.42 -6.00 -12.58
CA ASP A 84 -22.95 -4.62 -12.67
C ASP A 84 -21.41 -4.60 -12.68
N PRO A 85 -20.75 -3.67 -13.38
CA PRO A 85 -19.28 -3.57 -13.35
C PRO A 85 -18.81 -3.52 -11.88
N PRO A 86 -17.76 -4.27 -11.52
CA PRO A 86 -17.31 -4.33 -10.13
C PRO A 86 -17.02 -2.92 -9.65
N VAL A 87 -17.78 -2.44 -8.67
CA VAL A 87 -17.61 -1.10 -8.11
C VAL A 87 -16.29 -1.13 -7.35
N SER A 88 -15.22 -0.69 -8.03
CA SER A 88 -13.90 -0.62 -7.42
C SER A 88 -13.90 0.49 -6.37
N GLN A 89 -13.57 0.14 -5.13
CA GLN A 89 -13.43 1.11 -4.05
C GLN A 89 -12.09 1.84 -4.21
N SER A 90 -12.13 3.15 -4.43
CA SER A 90 -10.91 3.95 -4.52
C SER A 90 -10.13 3.88 -3.21
N CYS A 91 -8.87 3.47 -3.26
CA CYS A 91 -8.03 3.29 -2.08
C CYS A 91 -6.58 3.70 -2.36
N ILE A 92 -5.85 4.03 -1.29
CA ILE A 92 -4.39 4.16 -1.34
C ILE A 92 -3.79 2.86 -0.83
N LEU A 93 -2.87 2.29 -1.59
CA LEU A 93 -1.97 1.26 -1.09
C LEU A 93 -0.60 1.90 -0.80
N GLU A 94 -0.23 1.98 0.48
CA GLU A 94 1.08 2.41 0.94
C GLU A 94 1.97 1.20 1.19
N VAL A 95 3.15 1.19 0.58
CA VAL A 95 4.16 0.14 0.73
C VAL A 95 5.26 0.62 1.67
N SER A 96 5.54 -0.15 2.71
CA SER A 96 6.59 0.11 3.70
C SER A 96 7.37 -1.17 4.02
N ASP A 97 8.47 -1.02 4.76
CA ASP A 97 9.29 -2.15 5.23
C ASP A 97 8.59 -2.97 6.32
N GLN A 98 7.52 -2.44 6.93
CA GLN A 98 6.74 -3.13 7.95
C GLN A 98 5.55 -3.89 7.36
N GLY A 99 4.96 -3.37 6.29
CA GLY A 99 3.71 -3.88 5.75
C GLY A 99 3.12 -3.05 4.61
N LEU A 100 1.98 -3.53 4.14
CA LEU A 100 1.12 -2.85 3.18
C LEU A 100 -0.06 -2.23 3.93
N ARG A 101 -0.24 -0.92 3.82
CA ARG A 101 -1.37 -0.20 4.43
C ARG A 101 -2.35 0.20 3.35
N MET A 102 -3.61 -0.23 3.47
CA MET A 102 -4.69 0.09 2.55
C MET A 102 -5.63 1.09 3.22
N VAL A 103 -5.78 2.27 2.62
CA VAL A 103 -6.61 3.37 3.12
C VAL A 103 -7.78 3.57 2.16
N ASP A 104 -9.00 3.37 2.62
CA ASP A 104 -10.22 3.59 1.83
C ASP A 104 -10.48 5.09 1.60
N ARG A 105 -10.65 5.51 0.34
CA ARG A 105 -11.04 6.87 -0.07
C ARG A 105 -12.47 6.96 -0.61
N SER A 106 -13.23 5.87 -0.60
CA SER A 106 -14.55 5.79 -1.23
C SER A 106 -15.64 6.61 -0.52
N LYS A 107 -15.45 6.95 0.76
CA LYS A 107 -16.44 7.70 1.56
C LYS A 107 -15.81 8.92 2.25
N PRO A 108 -16.20 10.15 1.91
CA PRO A 108 -15.72 11.35 2.60
C PRO A 108 -16.31 11.55 4.01
N ARG A 109 -17.32 10.76 4.42
CA ARG A 109 -18.10 10.98 5.66
C ARG A 109 -18.28 9.72 6.53
N GLY A 110 -17.43 8.70 6.37
CA GLY A 110 -17.49 7.45 7.14
C GLY A 110 -16.16 7.13 7.83
N PRO A 111 -16.11 6.14 8.74
CA PRO A 111 -14.85 5.64 9.29
C PRO A 111 -13.94 5.25 8.14
N CYS A 112 -12.78 5.91 8.02
CA CYS A 112 -11.78 5.51 7.05
C CYS A 112 -11.32 4.10 7.42
N HIS A 113 -11.66 3.12 6.59
CA HIS A 113 -11.17 1.76 6.82
C HIS A 113 -9.69 1.71 6.47
N ASP A 114 -8.88 1.57 7.51
CA ASP A 114 -7.43 1.45 7.44
C ASP A 114 -7.04 0.01 7.75
N TYR A 115 -6.56 -0.71 6.74
CA TYR A 115 -6.13 -2.09 6.88
C TYR A 115 -4.61 -2.17 6.76
N PHE A 116 -3.96 -2.73 7.79
CA PHE A 116 -2.53 -2.95 7.79
C PHE A 116 -2.19 -4.45 7.67
N TYR A 117 -1.46 -4.80 6.62
CA TYR A 117 -0.97 -6.15 6.36
C TYR A 117 0.53 -6.21 6.56
N SER A 118 0.97 -6.71 7.72
CA SER A 118 2.40 -6.88 8.00
C SER A 118 3.08 -7.78 6.96
N LEU A 119 4.27 -7.40 6.48
CA LEU A 119 5.01 -8.17 5.46
C LEU A 119 5.28 -9.61 5.90
N LYS A 120 5.38 -9.88 7.21
CA LYS A 120 5.51 -11.25 7.75
C LYS A 120 4.36 -12.18 7.35
N ASN A 121 3.18 -11.60 7.11
CA ASN A 121 1.96 -12.31 6.73
C ASN A 121 1.66 -12.20 5.23
N VAL A 122 2.32 -11.31 4.48
CA VAL A 122 2.15 -11.23 3.02
C VAL A 122 3.11 -12.21 2.37
N SER A 123 2.59 -13.20 1.65
CA SER A 123 3.39 -14.29 1.09
C SER A 123 3.72 -14.14 -0.38
N PHE A 124 2.97 -13.33 -1.12
CA PHE A 124 3.16 -13.11 -2.55
C PHE A 124 2.52 -11.81 -3.01
N CYS A 125 3.09 -11.16 -4.02
CA CYS A 125 2.49 -10.01 -4.70
C CYS A 125 2.88 -10.08 -6.19
N ALA A 126 1.91 -9.92 -7.08
CA ALA A 126 2.14 -9.91 -8.52
C ALA A 126 1.04 -9.16 -9.27
N PHE A 127 1.39 -8.67 -10.45
CA PHE A 127 0.42 -8.20 -11.44
C PHE A 127 -0.07 -9.36 -12.33
N HIS A 128 -1.24 -9.22 -12.95
CA HIS A 128 -1.81 -10.24 -13.82
C HIS A 128 -1.09 -10.26 -15.19
N PRO A 129 -0.65 -11.43 -15.70
CA PRO A 129 0.31 -11.52 -16.82
C PRO A 129 -0.27 -11.15 -18.20
N ARG A 130 -1.61 -11.09 -18.32
CA ARG A 130 -2.29 -10.69 -19.58
C ARG A 130 -2.89 -9.30 -19.52
N ASP A 131 -3.19 -8.79 -18.33
CA ASP A 131 -3.73 -7.45 -18.13
C ASP A 131 -3.02 -6.85 -16.93
N HIS A 132 -1.94 -6.13 -17.21
CA HIS A 132 -1.03 -5.62 -16.19
C HIS A 132 -1.67 -4.58 -15.27
N ARG A 133 -2.92 -4.17 -15.51
CA ARG A 133 -3.65 -3.28 -14.61
C ARG A 133 -4.14 -3.98 -13.35
N TYR A 134 -4.24 -5.31 -13.35
CA TYR A 134 -4.65 -6.03 -12.15
C TYR A 134 -3.43 -6.37 -11.29
N LEU A 135 -3.57 -6.11 -9.99
CA LEU A 135 -2.62 -6.49 -8.94
C LEU A 135 -3.29 -7.45 -7.97
N GLY A 136 -2.55 -8.43 -7.47
CA GLY A 136 -2.96 -9.21 -6.32
C GLY A 136 -1.82 -9.43 -5.35
N PHE A 137 -2.09 -9.29 -4.06
CA PHE A 137 -1.21 -9.80 -3.00
C PHE A 137 -1.93 -10.82 -2.13
N ILE A 138 -1.17 -11.80 -1.64
CA ILE A 138 -1.69 -12.92 -0.87
C ILE A 138 -1.24 -12.77 0.58
N THR A 139 -2.18 -12.87 1.51
CA THR A 139 -1.94 -12.88 2.94
C THR A 139 -2.18 -14.27 3.52
N LYS A 140 -1.42 -14.61 4.57
CA LYS A 140 -1.60 -15.79 5.40
C LYS A 140 -2.37 -15.42 6.65
N HIS A 141 -3.32 -16.26 7.04
CA HIS A 141 -3.94 -16.14 8.36
C HIS A 141 -2.88 -16.38 9.45
N PRO A 142 -2.81 -15.57 10.53
CA PRO A 142 -1.73 -15.67 11.52
C PRO A 142 -1.66 -17.02 12.24
N THR A 143 -2.78 -17.70 12.40
CA THR A 143 -2.89 -18.95 13.17
C THR A 143 -3.46 -20.14 12.39
N LEU A 144 -3.99 -19.91 11.18
CA LEU A 144 -4.68 -20.94 10.41
C LEU A 144 -3.97 -21.13 9.07
N GLN A 145 -4.01 -22.34 8.51
CA GLN A 145 -3.53 -22.61 7.14
C GLN A 145 -4.56 -22.12 6.10
N ARG A 146 -4.90 -20.82 6.17
CA ARG A 146 -5.85 -20.14 5.27
C ARG A 146 -5.16 -18.96 4.62
N PHE A 147 -5.51 -18.70 3.37
CA PHE A 147 -4.93 -17.65 2.56
C PHE A 147 -6.01 -16.77 1.94
N ALA A 148 -5.72 -15.48 1.80
CA ALA A 148 -6.60 -14.55 1.09
C ALA A 148 -5.81 -13.80 0.04
N CYS A 149 -6.31 -13.75 -1.19
CA CYS A 149 -5.79 -12.90 -2.25
C CYS A 149 -6.63 -11.62 -2.30
N HIS A 150 -5.98 -10.48 -2.07
CA HIS A 150 -6.54 -9.14 -2.16
C HIS A 150 -6.27 -8.59 -3.55
N VAL A 151 -7.32 -8.20 -4.28
CA VAL A 151 -7.23 -7.84 -5.70
C VAL A 151 -7.53 -6.36 -5.90
N PHE A 152 -6.70 -5.73 -6.72
CA PHE A 152 -6.78 -4.32 -7.07
C PHE A 152 -6.70 -4.14 -8.59
N ILE A 153 -7.20 -2.99 -9.06
CA ILE A 153 -7.06 -2.53 -10.43
C ILE A 153 -6.45 -1.13 -10.46
N GLY A 154 -5.44 -0.92 -11.30
CA GLY A 154 -4.88 0.39 -11.60
C GLY A 154 -5.53 1.01 -12.84
N GLN A 155 -5.43 2.34 -12.94
CA GLN A 155 -5.73 3.06 -14.20
C GLN A 155 -4.72 2.65 -15.30
N GLU A 156 -3.48 2.44 -14.89
CA GLU A 156 -2.38 1.97 -15.72
C GLU A 156 -1.81 0.65 -15.17
N SER A 157 -0.68 0.21 -15.73
CA SER A 157 0.06 -0.97 -15.26
C SER A 157 0.37 -0.88 -13.76
N THR A 158 0.05 -1.93 -13.02
CA THR A 158 0.38 -2.08 -11.59
C THR A 158 1.75 -2.73 -11.36
N ARG A 159 2.56 -2.89 -12.42
CA ARG A 159 3.94 -3.38 -12.31
C ARG A 159 4.80 -2.55 -11.33
N PRO A 160 4.77 -1.21 -11.32
CA PRO A 160 5.53 -0.42 -10.35
C PRO A 160 5.15 -0.74 -8.89
N VAL A 161 3.88 -1.07 -8.64
CA VAL A 161 3.38 -1.47 -7.32
C VAL A 161 3.98 -2.81 -6.91
N ALA A 162 3.95 -3.80 -7.81
CA ALA A 162 4.54 -5.11 -7.55
C ALA A 162 6.05 -5.02 -7.31
N GLU A 163 6.76 -4.17 -8.06
CA GLU A 163 8.19 -3.92 -7.88
C GLU A 163 8.50 -3.25 -6.53
N ALA A 164 7.67 -2.30 -6.08
CA ALA A 164 7.80 -1.69 -4.75
C ALA A 164 7.60 -2.70 -3.62
N VAL A 165 6.56 -3.54 -3.71
CA VAL A 165 6.35 -4.63 -2.74
C VAL A 165 7.50 -5.63 -2.78
N GLY A 166 8.05 -5.94 -3.95
CA GLY A 166 9.23 -6.78 -4.10
C GLY A 166 10.47 -6.20 -3.42
N ARG A 167 10.73 -4.89 -3.57
CA ARG A 167 11.80 -4.19 -2.84
C ARG A 167 11.59 -4.22 -1.33
N ALA A 168 10.35 -3.99 -0.87
CA ALA A 168 10.01 -4.04 0.55
C ALA A 168 10.21 -5.45 1.13
N PHE A 169 9.81 -6.49 0.41
CA PHE A 169 10.15 -7.86 0.78
C PHE A 169 11.64 -8.09 0.89
N HIS A 170 12.41 -7.67 -0.12
CA HIS A 170 13.86 -7.85 -0.11
C HIS A 170 14.49 -7.23 1.14
N ARG A 171 14.15 -5.96 1.46
CA ARG A 171 14.63 -5.30 2.68
C ARG A 171 14.19 -6.00 3.96
N PHE A 172 12.93 -6.43 4.04
CA PHE A 172 12.40 -7.16 5.19
C PHE A 172 13.13 -8.49 5.41
N TYR A 173 13.35 -9.27 4.35
CA TYR A 173 14.07 -10.55 4.43
C TYR A 173 15.55 -10.33 4.77
N THR A 174 16.23 -9.36 4.17
CA THR A 174 17.63 -9.07 4.49
C THR A 174 17.80 -8.74 5.98
N LYS A 175 16.97 -7.83 6.51
CA LYS A 175 17.00 -7.48 7.93
C LYS A 175 16.65 -8.65 8.84
N PHE A 176 15.69 -9.49 8.43
CA PHE A 176 15.34 -10.71 9.18
C PHE A 176 16.51 -11.69 9.21
N ILE A 177 17.21 -11.91 8.09
CA ILE A 177 18.38 -12.80 8.02
C ILE A 177 19.53 -12.23 8.86
N GLU A 178 19.83 -10.94 8.77
CA GLU A 178 20.88 -10.28 9.57
C GLU A 178 20.61 -10.39 11.08
N THR A 179 19.34 -10.33 11.50
CA THR A 179 18.95 -10.42 12.92
C THR A 179 18.89 -11.88 13.40
N ALA A 180 18.45 -12.81 12.55
CA ALA A 180 18.28 -14.22 12.91
C ALA A 180 19.59 -15.04 12.78
N PHE A 181 20.51 -14.59 11.94
CA PHE A 181 21.80 -15.22 11.65
C PHE A 181 22.91 -14.15 11.55
N PRO A 182 23.25 -13.45 12.65
CA PRO A 182 24.35 -12.48 12.65
C PRO A 182 25.64 -13.19 12.25
N ILE A 183 26.41 -12.61 11.33
CA ILE A 183 27.67 -13.18 10.79
C ILE A 183 28.85 -12.93 11.77
N GLU A 184 28.57 -12.76 13.05
CA GLU A 184 29.59 -12.68 14.10
C GLU A 184 29.99 -14.12 14.46
N ASP A 185 31.00 -14.65 13.75
CA ASP A 185 32.01 -15.63 14.19
C ASP A 185 32.55 -16.44 13.00
N ILE A 186 33.24 -15.76 12.06
CA ILE A 186 34.18 -16.43 11.14
C ILE A 186 35.56 -15.76 11.22
N TYR A 187 36.02 -15.47 12.43
CA TYR A 187 37.45 -15.35 12.71
C TYR A 187 37.82 -16.53 13.60
N ILE A 188 38.44 -17.55 12.99
CA ILE A 188 39.20 -18.57 13.72
C ILE A 188 40.64 -18.08 13.69
N GLU A 189 41.24 -17.85 14.87
CA GLU A 189 42.69 -17.60 15.04
C GLU A 189 43.54 -18.72 14.45
#